data_AF-A0A930AQE3-F1
#
_entry.id   AF-A0A930AQE3-F1
#
_cell.length_a   1.000
_cell.length_b   1.000
_cell.length_c   1.000
_cell.angle_alpha   90.00
_cell.angle_beta   90.00
_cell.angle_gamma   90.00
#
_symmetry.space_group_name_H-M   'P 1'
#
loop_
_entity.id
_entity.type
_entity.pdbx_description
1 polymer ?
#
loop_
_entity_poly.entity_id
_entity_poly.type
_entity_poly.pdbx_seq_one_letter_code
_entity_poly.pdbx_strand_id
1 'polypeptide(L)'
;MTREEYLKARIKEFGSQREFAKFVGIPHSTLFSILKNVGGASIDNILKICKGLGISADDLAEMEGVEDTPKGYYTNNETAEFAEYLRTRPNARLLFSAAKDISKEDMEKAVEYIEFLKSKNK
;
A
#
# COMPACT_ATOMS: atom_id res chain seq x y z
N MET A 1 -0.04 -10.11 12.77
CA MET A 1 -0.50 -8.88 13.42
C MET A 1 0.23 -7.74 12.75
N THR A 2 -0.49 -6.77 12.17
CA THR A 2 0.17 -5.65 11.47
C THR A 2 0.66 -4.58 12.46
N ARG A 3 1.56 -3.70 12.00
CA ARG A 3 2.00 -2.51 12.76
C ARG A 3 0.81 -1.63 13.20
N GLU A 4 -0.19 -1.47 12.34
CA GLU A 4 -1.43 -0.73 12.65
C GLU A 4 -2.25 -1.40 13.76
N GLU A 5 -2.38 -2.72 13.71
CA GLU A 5 -3.10 -3.51 14.73
C GLU A 5 -2.37 -3.47 16.08
N TYR A 6 -1.05 -3.61 16.05
CA TYR A 6 -0.19 -3.53 17.22
C TYR A 6 -0.33 -2.18 17.94
N LEU A 7 -0.21 -1.06 17.21
CA LEU A 7 -0.36 0.27 17.79
C LEU A 7 -1.76 0.48 18.36
N LYS A 8 -2.81 0.00 17.69
CA LYS A 8 -4.19 0.09 18.21
C LYS A 8 -4.37 -0.68 19.52
N ALA A 9 -3.78 -1.86 19.63
CA ALA A 9 -3.84 -2.66 20.84
C ALA A 9 -3.16 -1.95 22.01
N ARG A 10 -1.93 -1.45 21.81
CA ARG A 10 -1.17 -0.71 22.83
C ARG A 10 -1.84 0.59 23.27
N ILE A 11 -2.41 1.35 22.32
CA ILE A 11 -3.15 2.58 22.65
C ILE A 11 -4.42 2.26 23.45
N LYS A 12 -5.06 1.12 23.22
CA LYS A 12 -6.24 0.70 23.98
C LYS A 12 -5.90 0.36 25.44
N GLU A 13 -4.69 -0.13 25.72
CA GLU A 13 -4.19 -0.32 27.09
C GLU A 13 -3.95 1.03 27.80
N PHE A 14 -3.60 2.07 27.03
CA PHE A 14 -3.44 3.44 27.56
C PHE A 14 -4.79 4.11 27.86
N GLY A 15 -5.83 3.81 27.07
CA GLY A 15 -7.16 4.40 27.21
C GLY A 15 -7.82 4.62 25.85
N SER A 16 -8.38 5.80 25.61
CA SER A 16 -8.92 6.16 24.30
C SER A 16 -7.86 6.73 23.36
N GLN A 17 -8.05 6.56 22.05
CA GLN A 17 -7.21 7.20 21.03
C GLN A 17 -7.19 8.73 21.17
N ARG A 18 -8.28 9.35 21.64
CA ARG A 18 -8.36 10.80 21.88
C ARG A 18 -7.46 11.24 23.03
N GLU A 19 -7.44 10.50 24.12
CA GLU A 19 -6.59 10.79 25.27
C GLU A 19 -5.12 10.58 24.91
N PHE A 20 -4.82 9.46 24.23
CA PHE A 20 -3.47 9.19 23.76
C PHE A 20 -2.96 10.27 22.78
N ALA A 21 -3.78 10.70 21.82
CA ALA A 21 -3.41 11.78 20.90
C ALA A 21 -3.03 13.08 21.63
N LYS A 22 -3.81 13.45 22.65
CA LYS A 22 -3.51 14.62 23.50
C LYS A 22 -2.21 14.42 24.27
N PHE A 23 -1.99 13.23 24.83
CA PHE A 23 -0.79 12.88 25.58
C PHE A 23 0.49 13.01 24.75
N VAL A 24 0.49 12.50 23.51
CA VAL A 24 1.66 12.59 22.62
C VAL A 24 1.73 13.89 21.82
N GLY A 25 0.78 14.81 22.02
CA GLY A 25 0.78 16.13 21.40
C GLY A 25 0.55 16.12 19.89
N ILE A 26 -0.35 15.25 19.40
CA ILE A 26 -0.77 15.22 17.99
C ILE A 26 -2.30 15.36 17.87
N PRO A 27 -2.82 15.94 16.78
CA PRO A 27 -4.26 15.97 16.54
C PRO A 27 -4.85 14.57 16.46
N HIS A 28 -6.04 14.37 17.03
CA HIS A 28 -6.73 13.07 16.97
C HIS A 28 -6.97 12.60 15.53
N SER A 29 -7.27 13.50 14.60
CA SER A 29 -7.40 13.20 13.17
C SER A 29 -6.09 12.69 12.57
N THR A 30 -4.94 13.26 12.97
CA THR A 30 -3.62 12.82 12.56
C THR A 30 -3.34 11.41 13.08
N LEU A 31 -3.53 11.16 14.37
CA LEU A 31 -3.37 9.81 14.95
C LEU A 31 -4.28 8.80 14.23
N PHE A 32 -5.54 9.16 14.01
CA PHE A 32 -6.49 8.29 13.32
C PHE A 32 -6.05 7.94 11.88
N SER A 33 -5.48 8.91 11.16
CA SER A 33 -4.91 8.67 9.82
C SER A 33 -3.69 7.75 9.88
N ILE A 34 -2.79 7.96 10.84
CA ILE A 34 -1.58 7.15 11.03
C ILE A 34 -1.95 5.70 11.37
N LEU A 35 -2.94 5.48 12.23
CA LEU A 35 -3.40 4.12 12.57
C LEU A 35 -4.12 3.38 11.42
N LYS A 36 -4.32 4.03 10.26
CA LYS A 36 -4.79 3.40 9.02
C LYS A 36 -3.65 3.09 8.05
N ASN A 37 -2.57 3.87 8.09
CA ASN A 37 -1.37 3.65 7.30
C ASN A 37 -0.17 4.24 8.06
N VAL A 38 0.56 3.38 8.77
CA VAL A 38 1.73 3.80 9.55
C VAL A 38 2.89 4.16 8.63
N GLY A 39 3.05 3.46 7.50
CA GLY A 39 4.15 3.69 6.54
C GLY A 39 4.10 5.06 5.86
N GLY A 40 2.90 5.62 5.67
CA GLY A 40 2.72 6.96 5.11
C GLY A 40 2.86 8.12 6.11
N ALA A 41 3.18 7.85 7.38
CA ALA A 41 3.29 8.88 8.41
C ALA A 41 4.66 9.56 8.41
N SER A 42 4.71 10.81 8.86
CA SER A 42 6.00 11.47 9.10
C SER A 42 6.75 10.79 10.25
N ILE A 43 8.08 10.67 10.11
CA ILE A 43 8.97 10.10 11.12
C ILE A 43 8.77 10.78 12.48
N ASP A 44 8.63 12.11 12.51
CA ASP A 44 8.38 12.86 13.75
C ASP A 44 7.15 12.38 14.51
N ASN A 45 6.06 12.05 13.79
CA ASN A 45 4.84 11.57 14.42
C ASN A 45 4.98 10.12 14.89
N ILE A 46 5.68 9.27 14.12
CA ILE A 46 6.00 7.91 14.55
C ILE A 46 6.83 7.94 15.84
N LEU A 47 7.87 8.77 15.90
CA LEU A 47 8.71 8.90 17.09
C LEU A 47 7.92 9.40 18.31
N LYS A 48 6.98 10.33 18.15
CA LYS A 48 6.10 10.77 19.24
C LYS A 48 5.20 9.65 19.76
N ILE A 49 4.61 8.87 18.87
CA ILE A 49 3.76 7.73 19.22
C ILE A 49 4.58 6.66 19.93
N CYS A 50 5.75 6.29 19.39
CA CYS A 50 6.63 5.30 19.99
C CYS A 50 7.10 5.71 21.40
N LYS A 51 7.52 6.97 21.57
CA LYS A 51 7.86 7.53 22.90
C LYS A 51 6.68 7.48 23.86
N GLY A 52 5.47 7.79 23.40
CA GLY A 52 4.27 7.74 24.21
C GLY A 52 3.87 6.33 24.65
N LEU A 53 4.22 5.31 23.87
CA LEU A 53 3.94 3.90 24.17
C LEU A 53 5.13 3.17 24.83
N GLY A 54 6.29 3.80 24.90
CA GLY A 54 7.51 3.17 25.43
C GLY A 54 8.05 2.03 24.55
N ILE A 55 7.87 2.12 23.23
CA ILE A 55 8.33 1.12 22.25
C ILE A 55 9.45 1.69 21.37
N SER A 56 10.29 0.84 20.79
CA SER A 56 11.25 1.28 19.76
C SER A 56 10.57 1.46 18.41
N ALA A 57 11.07 2.41 17.61
CA ALA A 57 10.68 2.51 16.21
C ALA A 57 11.23 1.32 15.39
N ASP A 58 12.35 0.73 15.82
CA ASP A 58 12.95 -0.44 15.19
C ASP A 58 12.04 -1.66 15.34
N ASP A 59 11.52 -1.90 16.56
CA ASP A 59 10.53 -2.97 16.82
C ASP A 59 9.30 -2.83 15.90
N LEU A 60 8.88 -1.59 15.63
CA LEU A 60 7.73 -1.30 14.76
C LEU A 60 8.07 -1.52 13.27
N ALA A 61 9.33 -1.31 12.87
CA ALA A 61 9.82 -1.50 11.51
C ALA A 61 10.06 -2.98 11.16
N GLU A 62 10.46 -3.78 12.15
CA GLU A 62 10.65 -5.23 12.02
C GLU A 62 9.32 -6.02 12.00
N MET A 63 8.20 -5.39 12.40
CA MET A 63 6.88 -5.98 12.26
C MET A 63 6.50 -6.08 10.78
N GLU A 64 6.30 -7.31 10.31
CA GLU A 64 5.68 -7.60 9.01
C GLU A 64 4.23 -7.08 8.98
N GLY A 65 4.08 -5.80 8.65
CA GLY A 65 2.83 -5.22 8.19
C GLY A 65 2.66 -5.57 6.72
N VAL A 66 1.47 -6.03 6.35
CA VAL A 66 1.02 -6.17 4.96
C VAL A 66 1.63 -5.04 4.15
N GLU A 67 2.32 -5.44 3.07
CA GLU A 67 3.06 -4.58 2.15
C GLU A 67 2.50 -3.16 2.15
N ASP A 68 3.41 -2.22 2.37
CA ASP A 68 3.25 -0.82 2.04
C ASP A 68 2.94 -0.76 0.55
N THR A 69 1.71 -1.10 0.16
CA THR A 69 1.17 -0.73 -1.12
C THR A 69 1.17 0.78 -1.01
N PRO A 70 2.05 1.47 -1.76
CA PRO A 70 1.86 2.89 -1.94
C PRO A 70 0.41 3.01 -2.37
N LYS A 71 -0.38 3.92 -1.80
CA LYS A 71 -1.67 4.26 -2.39
C LYS A 71 -1.35 4.67 -3.83
N GLY A 72 -1.43 3.72 -4.74
CA GLY A 72 -0.99 3.87 -6.09
C GLY A 72 -1.88 4.89 -6.76
N TYR A 73 -1.52 5.29 -7.96
CA TYR A 73 -2.41 6.09 -8.81
C TYR A 73 -3.79 5.42 -9.03
N TYR A 74 -3.91 4.13 -8.70
CA TYR A 74 -5.12 3.32 -8.84
C TYR A 74 -5.78 3.02 -7.49
N THR A 75 -7.11 3.14 -7.44
CA THR A 75 -7.95 2.78 -6.29
C THR A 75 -8.36 1.31 -6.28
N ASN A 76 -8.26 0.62 -7.42
CA ASN A 76 -8.52 -0.80 -7.56
C ASN A 76 -7.22 -1.59 -7.35
N ASN A 77 -7.24 -2.56 -6.44
CA ASN A 77 -6.04 -3.32 -6.04
C ASN A 77 -5.46 -4.16 -7.18
N GLU A 78 -6.31 -4.83 -7.95
CA GLU A 78 -5.90 -5.62 -9.12
C GLU A 78 -5.24 -4.74 -10.19
N THR A 79 -5.74 -3.52 -10.38
CA THR A 79 -5.13 -2.54 -11.30
C THR A 79 -3.77 -2.07 -10.79
N ALA A 80 -3.62 -1.87 -9.48
CA ALA A 80 -2.35 -1.49 -8.87
C ALA A 80 -1.30 -2.59 -9.01
N GLU A 81 -1.66 -3.83 -8.72
CA GLU A 81 -0.80 -5.01 -8.90
C GLU A 81 -0.38 -5.17 -10.37
N PHE A 82 -1.32 -5.00 -11.31
CA PHE A 82 -1.02 -5.10 -12.74
C PHE A 82 -0.12 -3.97 -13.24
N ALA A 83 -0.33 -2.74 -12.77
CA ALA A 83 0.54 -1.61 -13.08
C ALA A 83 1.97 -1.85 -12.58
N GLU A 84 2.12 -2.40 -11.38
CA GLU A 84 3.43 -2.75 -10.82
C GLU A 84 4.11 -3.88 -11.61
N TYR A 85 3.35 -4.89 -12.02
CA TYR A 85 3.83 -5.94 -12.92
C TYR A 85 4.36 -5.37 -14.24
N LEU A 86 3.61 -4.45 -14.87
CA LEU A 86 4.03 -3.79 -16.11
C LEU A 86 5.26 -2.90 -15.91
N ARG A 87 5.37 -2.23 -14.77
CA ARG A 87 6.50 -1.33 -14.45
C ARG A 87 7.80 -2.11 -14.24
N THR A 88 7.75 -3.21 -13.49
CA THR A 88 8.92 -3.95 -13.01
C THR A 88 9.48 -4.96 -14.02
N ARG A 89 8.68 -5.42 -14.99
CA ARG A 89 9.09 -6.42 -15.98
C ARG A 89 9.37 -5.79 -17.35
N PRO A 90 10.62 -5.73 -17.83
CA PRO A 90 10.97 -5.07 -19.09
C PRO A 90 10.18 -5.54 -20.30
N ASN A 91 9.96 -6.86 -20.43
CA ASN A 91 9.20 -7.42 -21.56
C ASN A 91 7.72 -7.02 -21.51
N ALA A 92 7.11 -7.00 -20.33
CA ALA A 92 5.72 -6.57 -20.17
C ALA A 92 5.57 -5.06 -20.40
N ARG A 93 6.51 -4.26 -19.90
CA ARG A 93 6.60 -2.81 -20.14
C ARG A 93 6.71 -2.48 -21.63
N LEU A 94 7.50 -3.27 -22.36
CA LEU A 94 7.70 -3.11 -23.79
C LEU A 94 6.40 -3.34 -24.58
N LEU A 95 5.66 -4.39 -24.24
CA LEU A 95 4.34 -4.67 -24.84
C LEU A 95 3.35 -3.54 -24.62
N PHE A 96 3.31 -2.98 -23.40
CA PHE A 96 2.43 -1.85 -23.09
C PHE A 96 2.83 -0.57 -23.86
N SER A 97 4.14 -0.33 -23.98
CA SER A 97 4.66 0.80 -24.77
C SER A 97 4.31 0.68 -26.24
N ALA A 98 4.38 -0.53 -26.80
CA ALA A 98 3.98 -0.80 -28.19
C ALA A 98 2.48 -0.59 -28.43
N ALA A 99 1.65 -0.77 -27.39
CA ALA A 99 0.21 -0.60 -27.45
C ALA A 99 -0.27 0.84 -27.22
N LYS A 100 0.61 1.82 -26.95
CA LYS A 100 0.25 3.18 -26.50
C LYS A 100 -0.73 3.92 -27.43
N ASP A 101 -0.71 3.61 -28.72
CA ASP A 101 -1.50 4.29 -29.76
C ASP A 101 -2.39 3.34 -30.57
N ILE A 102 -2.66 2.14 -30.04
CA ILE A 102 -3.55 1.17 -30.70
C ILE A 102 -5.02 1.54 -30.47
N SER A 103 -5.84 1.37 -31.50
CA SER A 103 -7.28 1.55 -31.38
C SER A 103 -7.89 0.44 -30.50
N LYS A 104 -9.09 0.69 -29.94
CA LYS A 104 -9.83 -0.34 -29.19
C LYS A 104 -10.09 -1.58 -30.04
N GLU A 105 -10.55 -1.40 -31.28
CA GLU A 105 -10.83 -2.51 -32.21
C GLU A 105 -9.58 -3.33 -32.54
N ASP A 106 -8.43 -2.68 -32.72
CA ASP A 106 -7.19 -3.42 -33.00
C ASP A 106 -6.62 -4.09 -31.74
N MET A 107 -6.87 -3.53 -30.56
CA MET A 107 -6.57 -4.20 -29.29
C MET A 107 -7.42 -5.45 -29.10
N GLU A 108 -8.71 -5.40 -29.42
CA GLU A 108 -9.60 -6.57 -29.38
C GLU A 108 -9.11 -7.68 -30.32
N LYS A 109 -8.74 -7.34 -31.57
CA LYS A 109 -8.12 -8.30 -32.51
C LYS A 109 -6.81 -8.90 -31.98
N ALA A 110 -5.99 -8.10 -31.30
CA ALA A 110 -4.75 -8.61 -30.70
C ALA A 110 -5.05 -9.62 -29.59
N VAL A 111 -6.06 -9.36 -28.75
CA VAL A 111 -6.51 -10.30 -27.71
C VAL A 111 -7.03 -11.59 -28.33
N GLU A 112 -7.88 -11.50 -29.36
CA GLU A 112 -8.38 -12.67 -30.09
C GLU A 112 -7.24 -13.54 -30.65
N TYR A 113 -6.22 -12.89 -31.24
CA TYR A 113 -5.05 -13.60 -31.76
C TYR A 113 -4.23 -14.29 -30.66
N ILE A 114 -4.06 -13.64 -29.50
CA ILE A 114 -3.38 -14.24 -28.35
C ILE A 114 -4.13 -15.48 -27.84
N GLU A 115 -5.45 -15.39 -27.71
CA GLU A 115 -6.27 -16.55 -27.28
C GLU A 115 -6.24 -17.67 -28.32
N PHE A 116 -6.24 -17.33 -29.61
CA PHE A 116 -6.02 -18.32 -30.68
C PHE A 116 -4.68 -19.03 -30.53
N LEU A 117 -3.57 -18.31 -30.31
CA LEU A 117 -2.25 -18.91 -30.10
C LEU A 117 -2.21 -19.79 -28.85
N LYS A 118 -2.86 -19.38 -27.75
CA LYS A 118 -3.00 -20.20 -26.55
C LYS A 118 -3.78 -21.49 -26.83
N SER A 119 -4.82 -21.43 -27.66
CA SER A 119 -5.60 -22.62 -28.05
C SER A 119 -4.79 -23.66 -28.85
N LYS A 120 -3.77 -23.21 -29.60
CA LYS A 120 -2.89 -24.05 -30.41
C LYS A 120 -1.79 -24.76 -29.60
N ASN A 121 -1.46 -24.23 -28.42
CA ASN A 121 -0.39 -24.72 -27.55
C ASN A 121 -0.93 -25.36 -26.26
N LYS A 122 -2.17 -25.86 -26.31
CA LYS A 122 -2.79 -26.63 -25.22
C LYS A 122 -2.34 -28.08 -25.24
#